data_AF-A0A503KYX4-F1
#
_entry.id   AF-A0A503KYX4-F1
#
_cell.length_a   1.000
_cell.length_b   1.000
_cell.length_c   1.000
_cell.angle_alpha   90.00
_cell.angle_beta   90.00
_cell.angle_gamma   90.00
#
_symmetry.space_group_name_H-M   'P 1'
#
loop_
_entity.id
_entity.type
_entity.pdbx_description
1 polymer ?
#
loop_
_entity_poly.entity_id
_entity_poly.type
_entity_poly.pdbx_seq_one_letter_code
_entity_poly.pdbx_strand_id
1 'polypeptide(L)'
;MLCAASVAHARPDTRGMTCAQTQALIKSDHAVVLTTGPDTYDRFVRQFGNECDWPEVPVSTTVPTKDGECRVYRCEEPINVPD
;
A
#
# COMPACT_ATOMS: atom_id res chain seq x y z
N MET A 1 -26.93 -17.04 -18.46
CA MET A 1 -26.12 -16.55 -17.33
C MET A 1 -24.67 -16.83 -17.66
N LEU A 2 -23.82 -15.80 -17.72
CA LEU A 2 -22.37 -15.94 -17.83
C LEU A 2 -21.77 -15.74 -16.43
N CYS A 3 -21.13 -16.78 -15.88
CA CYS A 3 -20.26 -16.62 -14.72
C CYS A 3 -18.91 -16.11 -15.20
N ALA A 4 -18.61 -14.83 -14.96
CA ALA A 4 -17.25 -14.33 -15.07
C ALA A 4 -16.47 -14.79 -13.84
N ALA A 5 -15.52 -15.71 -14.01
CA ALA A 5 -14.51 -15.98 -13.00
C ALA A 5 -13.59 -14.77 -12.92
N SER A 6 -13.62 -14.04 -11.81
CA SER A 6 -12.66 -12.99 -11.53
C SER A 6 -11.29 -13.66 -11.31
N VAL A 7 -10.37 -13.43 -12.24
CA VAL A 7 -8.95 -13.70 -11.97
C VAL A 7 -8.51 -12.72 -10.89
N ALA A 8 -8.21 -13.23 -9.70
CA ALA A 8 -7.58 -12.41 -8.67
C ALA A 8 -6.19 -12.03 -9.21
N HIS A 9 -6.00 -10.78 -9.61
CA HIS A 9 -4.68 -10.29 -9.97
C HIS A 9 -3.75 -10.52 -8.77
N ALA A 10 -2.63 -11.20 -9.01
CA ALA A 10 -1.62 -11.41 -8.00
C ALA A 10 -1.21 -10.04 -7.45
N ARG A 11 -1.22 -9.89 -6.12
CA ARG A 11 -0.76 -8.69 -5.43
C ARG A 11 0.73 -8.52 -5.74
N PRO A 12 1.17 -7.40 -6.36
CA PRO A 12 2.59 -7.17 -6.57
C PRO A 12 3.36 -7.23 -5.25
N ASP A 13 4.55 -7.82 -5.29
CA ASP A 13 5.42 -7.97 -4.13
C ASP A 13 6.50 -6.89 -4.15
N THR A 14 6.57 -6.08 -3.08
CA THR A 14 7.54 -4.98 -2.97
C THR A 14 8.97 -5.49 -3.05
N ARG A 15 9.25 -6.70 -2.59
CA ARG A 15 10.58 -7.33 -2.62
C ARG A 15 11.05 -7.63 -4.04
N GLY A 16 10.13 -7.68 -5.01
CA GLY A 16 10.42 -7.82 -6.44
C GLY A 16 10.60 -6.48 -7.18
N MET A 17 10.26 -5.35 -6.55
CA MET A 17 10.30 -4.01 -7.12
C MET A 17 11.41 -3.17 -6.48
N THR A 18 11.92 -2.16 -7.18
CA THR A 18 12.73 -1.10 -6.55
C THR A 18 11.84 -0.17 -5.71
N CYS A 19 12.44 0.61 -4.81
CA CYS A 19 11.68 1.62 -4.08
C CYS A 19 11.02 2.62 -5.03
N ALA A 20 11.72 3.03 -6.10
CA ALA A 20 11.16 3.90 -7.12
C ALA A 20 9.94 3.29 -7.84
N GLN A 21 9.99 2.01 -8.19
CA GLN A 21 8.86 1.30 -8.82
C GLN A 21 7.67 1.18 -7.87
N THR A 22 7.92 0.83 -6.60
CA THR A 22 6.89 0.73 -5.55
C THR A 22 6.18 2.09 -5.37
N GLN A 23 6.95 3.18 -5.25
CA GLN A 23 6.42 4.54 -5.17
C GLN A 23 5.61 4.92 -6.41
N ALA A 24 6.10 4.60 -7.61
CA ALA A 24 5.41 4.91 -8.85
C ALA A 24 4.06 4.20 -8.95
N LEU A 25 4.00 2.93 -8.55
CA LEU A 25 2.77 2.15 -8.52
C LEU A 25 1.74 2.75 -7.55
N ILE A 26 2.14 3.02 -6.30
CA ILE A 26 1.24 3.65 -5.30
C ILE A 26 0.74 5.02 -5.79
N LYS A 27 1.61 5.80 -6.44
CA LYS A 27 1.22 7.11 -7.00
C LYS A 27 0.24 6.99 -8.17
N SER A 28 0.36 5.98 -9.01
CA SER A 28 -0.54 5.72 -10.14
C SER A 28 -1.91 5.26 -9.67
N ASP A 29 -1.93 4.30 -8.74
CA ASP A 29 -3.16 3.61 -8.34
C ASP A 29 -3.88 4.32 -7.17
N HIS A 30 -3.22 5.30 -6.56
CA HIS A 30 -3.65 6.08 -5.41
C HIS A 30 -3.74 5.28 -4.10
N ALA A 31 -4.27 4.06 -4.15
CA ALA A 31 -4.26 3.07 -3.09
C ALA A 31 -4.08 1.67 -3.69
N VAL A 32 -3.14 0.88 -3.18
CA VAL A 32 -2.84 -0.45 -3.73
C VAL A 32 -2.45 -1.42 -2.63
N VAL A 33 -2.92 -2.66 -2.73
CA VAL A 33 -2.53 -3.75 -1.81
C VAL A 33 -1.28 -4.42 -2.35
N LEU A 34 -0.19 -4.39 -1.57
CA LEU A 34 1.10 -4.97 -1.94
C LEU A 34 1.52 -6.02 -0.92
N THR A 35 2.10 -7.11 -1.42
CA THR A 35 2.78 -8.10 -0.59
C THR A 35 4.12 -7.53 -0.13
N THR A 36 4.46 -7.70 1.15
CA THR A 36 5.70 -7.19 1.76
C THR A 36 6.56 -8.30 2.38
N GLY A 37 6.06 -9.54 2.40
CA GLY A 37 6.73 -10.70 2.99
C GLY A 37 6.06 -12.00 2.55
N PRO A 38 6.53 -13.16 3.04
CA PRO A 38 5.95 -14.46 2.67
C PRO A 38 4.44 -14.54 2.96
N ASP A 39 4.02 -13.95 4.09
CA ASP A 39 2.63 -14.00 4.58
C ASP A 39 2.08 -12.61 4.93
N THR A 40 2.83 -11.54 4.64
CA THR A 40 2.44 -10.16 4.98
C THR A 40 2.11 -9.36 3.75
N TYR A 41 1.05 -8.57 3.85
CA TYR A 41 0.63 -7.59 2.86
C TYR A 41 -0.04 -6.43 3.57
N ASP A 42 -0.06 -5.26 2.93
CA ASP A 42 -0.77 -4.10 3.45
C ASP A 42 -1.32 -3.27 2.28
N ARG A 43 -2.26 -2.37 2.58
CA ARG A 43 -2.75 -1.36 1.65
C ARG A 43 -1.95 -0.09 1.82
N PHE A 44 -1.23 0.30 0.77
CA PHE A 44 -0.44 1.52 0.75
C PHE A 44 -1.16 2.61 -0.05
N VAL A 45 -1.05 3.84 0.44
CA VAL A 45 -1.69 5.03 -0.13
C VAL A 45 -0.65 6.08 -0.50
N ARG A 46 -1.05 7.05 -1.32
CA ARG A 46 -0.24 8.25 -1.57
C ARG A 46 -0.11 9.07 -0.28
N GLN A 47 1.01 9.78 -0.15
CA GLN A 47 1.21 10.71 0.97
C GLN A 47 0.11 11.79 1.04
N PHE A 48 -0.31 12.29 -0.13
CA PHE A 48 -1.27 13.37 -0.25
C PHE A 48 -2.43 12.90 -1.12
N GLY A 49 -3.61 12.82 -0.53
CA GLY A 49 -4.82 12.34 -1.17
C GLY A 49 -5.94 12.15 -0.14
N ASN A 50 -7.01 11.49 -0.56
CA ASN A 50 -8.22 11.25 0.22
C ASN A 50 -8.53 9.75 0.33
N GLU A 51 -7.49 8.91 0.28
CA GLU A 51 -7.63 7.46 0.33
C GLU A 51 -7.73 6.91 1.76
N CYS A 52 -7.46 7.71 2.79
CA CYS A 52 -7.73 7.34 4.17
C CYS A 52 -9.11 7.83 4.59
N ASP A 53 -9.87 6.94 5.22
CA ASP A 53 -11.19 7.26 5.75
C ASP A 53 -11.03 7.96 7.10
N TRP A 54 -11.85 8.96 7.40
CA TRP A 54 -11.81 9.61 8.72
C TRP A 54 -12.14 8.59 9.83
N PRO A 55 -11.37 8.51 10.93
CA PRO A 55 -10.35 9.46 11.40
C PRO A 55 -8.90 9.17 10.98
N GLU A 56 -8.66 8.19 10.11
CA GLU A 56 -7.32 7.76 9.71
C GLU A 56 -6.57 8.83 8.91
N VAL A 57 -5.24 8.81 9.04
CA VAL A 57 -4.33 9.66 8.28
C VAL A 57 -3.22 8.83 7.63
N PRO A 58 -2.61 9.29 6.53
CA PRO A 58 -1.45 8.63 5.95
C PRO A 58 -0.25 8.69 6.91
N VAL A 59 0.11 7.56 7.52
CA VAL A 59 1.28 7.40 8.38
C VAL A 59 2.38 6.68 7.60
N SER A 60 3.61 7.17 7.71
CA SER A 60 4.72 6.54 7.00
C SER A 60 5.22 5.30 7.71
N THR A 61 5.44 4.26 6.93
CA THR A 61 6.09 3.01 7.35
C THR A 61 7.16 2.63 6.32
N THR A 62 7.92 1.58 6.60
CA THR A 62 8.99 1.10 5.73
C THR A 62 8.71 -0.33 5.31
N VAL A 63 8.96 -0.64 4.04
CA VAL A 63 8.80 -1.99 3.47
C VAL A 63 10.07 -2.44 2.76
N PRO A 64 10.36 -3.74 2.74
CA PRO A 64 11.49 -4.26 1.99
C PRO A 64 11.23 -4.17 0.48
N THR A 65 12.23 -3.69 -0.25
CA THR A 65 12.29 -3.63 -1.71
C THR A 65 13.56 -4.29 -2.23
N LYS A 66 13.64 -4.51 -3.55
CA LYS A 66 14.79 -5.15 -4.20
C LYS A 66 16.11 -4.42 -3.96
N ASP A 67 16.05 -3.10 -3.79
CA ASP A 67 17.18 -2.19 -3.66
C ASP A 67 17.38 -1.64 -2.23
N GLY A 68 16.66 -2.19 -1.24
CA GLY A 68 16.79 -1.81 0.17
C GLY A 68 15.44 -1.63 0.85
N GLU A 69 15.37 -0.67 1.76
CA GLU A 69 14.15 -0.31 2.46
C GLU A 69 13.47 0.89 1.78
N CYS A 70 12.14 0.87 1.68
CA CYS A 70 11.37 1.93 1.02
C CYS A 70 10.33 2.53 1.96
N ARG A 71 10.35 3.86 2.10
CA ARG A 71 9.36 4.58 2.92
C ARG A 71 8.05 4.76 2.16
N VAL A 72 6.99 4.10 2.59
CA VAL A 72 5.63 4.16 2.03
C VAL A 72 4.65 4.71 3.07
N TYR A 73 3.37 4.85 2.71
CA TYR A 73 2.33 5.33 3.61
C TYR A 73 1.18 4.34 3.64
N ARG A 74 0.59 4.15 4.82
CA ARG A 74 -0.66 3.42 5.02
C ARG A 74 -1.57 4.23 5.93
N CYS A 75 -2.87 3.96 5.86
CA CYS A 75 -3.83 4.64 6.71
C CYS A 75 -3.76 4.03 8.11
N GLU A 76 -3.61 4.90 9.11
CA GLU A 76 -3.67 4.51 10.52
C GLU A 76 -4.45 5.58 11.28
N GLU A 77 -5.16 5.18 12.33
CA GLU A 77 -5.75 6.13 13.26
C GLU A 77 -4.64 6.93 13.97
N PRO A 78 -4.77 8.26 14.09
CA PRO A 78 -3.83 9.06 14.85
C PRO A 78 -3.86 8.63 16.32
N ILE A 79 -2.69 8.33 16.89
CA ILE A 79 -2.55 7.83 18.27
C ILE A 79 -3.00 8.86 19.34
N ASN A 80 -3.46 10.07 18.95
CA ASN A 80 -3.86 11.16 19.84
C ASN A 80 -5.07 11.97 19.33
N VAL A 81 -6.16 11.34 18.91
CA VAL A 81 -7.44 12.06 18.72
C VAL A 81 -8.22 11.98 20.05
N PRO A 82 -8.43 13.09 20.78
CA PRO A 82 -9.39 13.08 21.89
C PRO A 82 -10.78 12.79 21.33
N ASP A 83 -11.54 11.91 22.00
CA ASP A 83 -12.92 11.54 21.68
C ASP A 83 -13.87 12.75 21.54
#